data_AF-A0A6M3KQ58-F1
#
_entry.id   AF-A0A6M3KQ58-F1
#
_cell.length_a   1.000
_cell.length_b   1.000
_cell.length_c   1.000
_cell.angle_alpha   90.00
_cell.angle_beta   90.00
_cell.angle_gamma   90.00
#
_symmetry.space_group_name_H-M   'P 1'
#
loop_
_entity.id
_entity.type
_entity.pdbx_description
1 polymer ?
#
loop_
_entity_poly.entity_id
_entity_poly.type
_entity_poly.pdbx_seq_one_letter_code
_entity_poly.pdbx_strand_id
1 'polypeptide(L)'
;MKKLLGFLFLIMFLFPVLVFGAGSSFAILSDVTNRSGGDGHYIRTLTLKFVADDSDGSIPDLTLNASTTSIDRPLTGWSIFQVIIDGDHAGAHDGAANAAVLTDTNAGWDVNQWVGYTVTNSSDSSTGTITANTASTVTGTLSGGTDNDWDVGDTYTIAAEPTEDSDLYIYQGGRDILAAAGVDKVDNTTENAIYCSDGSATVYPPIISDLVVTITQAATATNSAVGTIKLVLK
;
A
#
# COMPACT_ATOMS: atom_id res chain seq x y z
N MET A 1 21.65 -22.80 -62.11
CA MET A 1 21.83 -21.58 -61.29
C MET A 1 20.46 -20.95 -61.10
N LYS A 2 19.71 -21.39 -60.07
CA LYS A 2 18.32 -21.00 -59.83
C LYS A 2 18.24 -20.31 -58.47
N LYS A 3 18.02 -18.99 -58.52
CA LYS A 3 17.29 -18.13 -57.59
C LYS A 3 17.15 -18.66 -56.15
N LEU A 4 18.06 -18.24 -55.26
CA LEU A 4 17.83 -18.20 -53.83
C LEU A 4 17.81 -16.71 -53.42
N LEU A 5 16.70 -16.05 -53.76
CA LEU A 5 16.41 -14.68 -53.33
C LEU A 5 15.94 -14.81 -51.88
N GLY A 6 16.85 -14.54 -50.95
CA GLY A 6 16.61 -14.57 -49.52
C GLY A 6 15.43 -13.68 -49.16
N PHE A 7 14.35 -14.33 -48.72
CA PHE A 7 13.21 -13.72 -48.07
C PHE A 7 13.74 -13.01 -46.82
N LEU A 8 13.94 -11.70 -46.92
CA LEU A 8 14.18 -10.85 -45.76
C LEU A 8 12.91 -10.90 -44.93
N PHE A 9 12.95 -11.73 -43.89
CA PHE A 9 11.95 -11.87 -42.84
C PHE A 9 11.79 -10.52 -42.14
N LEU A 10 10.92 -9.66 -42.64
CA LEU A 10 10.33 -8.58 -41.86
C LEU A 10 9.21 -9.19 -41.01
N ILE A 11 9.57 -10.06 -40.06
CA ILE A 11 8.75 -10.26 -38.86
C ILE A 11 9.05 -9.05 -37.99
N MET A 12 8.39 -7.95 -38.31
CA MET A 12 8.08 -6.92 -37.34
C MET A 12 7.24 -7.64 -36.29
N PHE A 13 7.88 -8.07 -35.21
CA PHE A 13 7.20 -8.58 -34.03
C PHE A 13 6.23 -7.47 -33.61
N LEU A 14 4.96 -7.63 -33.99
CA LEU A 14 3.82 -7.13 -33.24
C LEU A 14 3.91 -7.77 -31.85
N PHE A 15 4.78 -7.25 -31.00
CA PHE A 15 4.43 -7.23 -29.60
C PHE A 15 3.28 -6.22 -29.52
N PRO A 16 2.05 -6.61 -29.15
CA PRO A 16 1.15 -5.60 -28.64
C PRO A 16 1.92 -4.94 -27.50
N VAL A 17 2.30 -3.68 -27.70
CA VAL A 17 2.55 -2.82 -26.55
C VAL A 17 1.24 -2.91 -25.79
N LEU A 18 1.24 -3.66 -24.69
CA LEU A 18 0.18 -3.60 -23.71
C LEU A 18 0.24 -2.18 -23.21
N VAL A 19 -0.49 -1.30 -23.90
CA VAL A 19 -0.88 0.00 -23.39
C VAL A 19 -1.81 -0.37 -22.24
N PHE A 20 -1.26 -0.47 -21.04
CA PHE A 20 -2.06 -0.39 -19.83
C PHE A 20 -2.83 0.92 -19.97
N GLY A 21 -4.15 0.82 -20.15
CA GLY A 21 -4.98 2.00 -20.32
C GLY A 21 -4.77 2.90 -19.11
N ALA A 22 -4.55 4.20 -19.35
CA ALA A 22 -4.72 5.22 -18.33
C ALA A 22 -6.09 4.99 -17.70
N GLY A 23 -6.09 4.72 -16.40
CA GLY A 23 -7.28 4.28 -15.70
C GLY A 23 -6.91 3.93 -14.28
N SER A 24 -7.67 4.49 -13.36
CA SER A 24 -7.59 4.09 -11.97
C SER A 24 -7.96 2.62 -11.77
N SER A 25 -7.35 1.98 -10.78
CA SER A 25 -7.56 0.55 -10.52
C SER A 25 -7.44 0.22 -9.04
N PHE A 26 -7.81 -1.00 -8.69
CA PHE A 26 -7.57 -1.55 -7.36
C PHE A 26 -7.06 -2.99 -7.47
N ALA A 27 -6.36 -3.44 -6.43
CA ALA A 27 -5.93 -4.82 -6.27
C ALA A 27 -6.08 -5.27 -4.81
N ILE A 28 -6.50 -6.52 -4.61
CA ILE A 28 -6.34 -7.19 -3.32
C ILE A 28 -4.94 -7.79 -3.31
N LEU A 29 -4.03 -7.20 -2.56
CA LEU A 29 -2.65 -7.69 -2.43
C LEU A 29 -2.58 -8.91 -1.53
N SER A 30 -3.39 -8.93 -0.47
CA SER A 30 -3.46 -10.05 0.46
C SER A 30 -4.86 -10.21 1.07
N ASP A 31 -5.26 -11.46 1.32
CA ASP A 31 -6.43 -11.84 2.10
C ASP A 31 -6.07 -13.06 2.95
N VAL A 32 -5.73 -12.81 4.22
CA VAL A 32 -5.21 -13.84 5.12
C VAL A 32 -6.13 -13.96 6.32
N THR A 33 -6.60 -15.18 6.60
CA THR A 33 -7.37 -15.47 7.82
C THR A 33 -6.55 -16.36 8.76
N ASN A 34 -6.27 -15.84 9.96
CA ASN A 34 -5.57 -16.54 11.02
C ASN A 34 -6.49 -16.78 12.22
N ARG A 35 -6.30 -17.89 12.93
CA ARG A 35 -6.97 -18.12 14.22
C ARG A 35 -6.16 -17.41 15.31
N SER A 36 -6.80 -16.53 16.08
CA SER A 36 -6.18 -15.95 17.29
C SER A 36 -6.19 -17.00 18.40
N GLY A 37 -5.04 -17.21 19.05
CA GLY A 37 -4.86 -18.27 20.05
C GLY A 37 -5.83 -18.18 21.22
N GLY A 38 -6.14 -19.34 21.86
CA GLY A 38 -6.88 -19.44 23.12
C GLY A 38 -8.39 -19.20 23.04
N ASP A 39 -8.80 -18.08 22.46
CA ASP A 39 -10.16 -17.53 22.62
C ASP A 39 -11.11 -17.94 21.48
N GLY A 40 -10.63 -18.66 20.47
CA GLY A 40 -11.45 -19.15 19.36
C GLY A 40 -11.80 -18.11 18.30
N HIS A 41 -11.34 -16.86 18.45
CA HIS A 41 -11.55 -15.81 17.46
C HIS A 41 -10.73 -16.04 16.18
N TYR A 42 -11.24 -15.55 15.05
CA TYR A 42 -10.50 -15.46 13.80
C TYR A 42 -10.20 -14.01 13.47
N ILE A 43 -8.99 -13.73 13.03
CA ILE A 43 -8.57 -12.43 12.50
C ILE A 43 -8.36 -12.59 11.01
N ARG A 44 -8.98 -11.72 10.22
CA ARG A 44 -8.77 -11.65 8.78
C ARG A 44 -8.15 -10.31 8.42
N THR A 45 -7.08 -10.34 7.67
CA THR A 45 -6.35 -9.16 7.20
C THR A 45 -6.50 -9.06 5.70
N LEU A 46 -7.06 -7.95 5.24
CA LEU A 46 -7.16 -7.59 3.84
C LEU A 46 -6.18 -6.44 3.57
N THR A 47 -5.27 -6.63 2.62
CA THR A 47 -4.40 -5.55 2.12
C THR A 47 -4.87 -5.16 0.73
N LEU A 48 -5.22 -3.88 0.57
CA LEU A 48 -5.81 -3.30 -0.63
C LEU A 48 -4.81 -2.31 -1.21
N LYS A 49 -4.58 -2.35 -2.52
CA LYS A 49 -3.88 -1.30 -3.25
C LYS A 49 -4.87 -0.57 -4.14
N PHE A 50 -4.89 0.74 -4.03
CA PHE A 50 -5.62 1.66 -4.88
C PHE A 50 -4.61 2.36 -5.77
N VAL A 51 -4.93 2.49 -7.05
CA VAL A 51 -4.09 3.18 -8.02
C VAL A 51 -4.93 4.31 -8.60
N ALA A 52 -4.48 5.54 -8.40
CA ALA A 52 -5.11 6.70 -8.99
C ALA A 52 -5.01 6.69 -10.52
N ASP A 53 -5.92 7.42 -11.15
CA ASP A 53 -5.83 7.70 -12.58
C ASP A 53 -4.71 8.71 -12.83
N ASP A 54 -3.74 8.36 -13.67
CA ASP A 54 -2.61 9.24 -14.00
C ASP A 54 -3.04 10.57 -14.66
N SER A 55 -4.28 10.66 -15.16
CA SER A 55 -4.78 11.87 -15.84
C SER A 55 -5.42 12.89 -14.90
N ASP A 56 -6.05 12.44 -13.80
CA ASP A 56 -6.80 13.33 -12.90
C ASP A 56 -6.65 13.03 -11.40
N GLY A 57 -5.86 12.02 -11.02
CA GLY A 57 -5.63 11.63 -9.63
C GLY A 57 -6.80 10.90 -8.97
N SER A 58 -7.89 10.64 -9.69
CA SER A 58 -9.08 10.01 -9.11
C SER A 58 -8.83 8.55 -8.73
N ILE A 59 -9.30 8.16 -7.54
CA ILE A 59 -9.35 6.75 -7.10
C ILE A 59 -10.81 6.30 -7.08
N PRO A 60 -11.16 5.12 -7.65
CA PRO A 60 -12.52 4.63 -7.68
C PRO A 60 -12.90 4.06 -6.31
N ASP A 61 -14.17 4.19 -5.97
CA ASP A 61 -14.74 3.42 -4.87
C ASP A 61 -14.59 1.92 -5.11
N LEU A 62 -14.14 1.20 -4.09
CA LEU A 62 -14.04 -0.25 -4.09
C LEU A 62 -15.21 -0.85 -3.32
N THR A 63 -16.12 -1.53 -4.02
CA THR A 63 -17.09 -2.39 -3.35
C THR A 63 -16.43 -3.74 -3.03
N LEU A 64 -16.10 -3.96 -1.75
CA LEU A 64 -15.57 -5.22 -1.24
C LEU A 64 -16.70 -6.24 -1.08
N ASN A 65 -16.73 -7.20 -2.01
CA ASN A 65 -17.53 -8.41 -1.86
C ASN A 65 -16.83 -9.62 -2.49
N ALA A 66 -17.19 -10.82 -2.01
CA ALA A 66 -16.58 -12.07 -2.47
C ALA A 66 -16.82 -12.35 -3.96
N SER A 67 -17.88 -11.80 -4.56
CA SER A 67 -18.21 -12.04 -5.97
C SER A 67 -17.40 -11.19 -6.96
N THR A 68 -16.89 -10.03 -6.55
CA THR A 68 -16.22 -9.08 -7.45
C THR A 68 -14.74 -8.87 -7.14
N THR A 69 -14.32 -9.10 -5.89
CA THR A 69 -12.94 -8.80 -5.45
C THR A 69 -12.08 -10.04 -5.23
N SER A 70 -12.61 -11.24 -5.49
CA SER A 70 -11.92 -12.53 -5.30
C SER A 70 -11.40 -12.77 -3.87
N ILE A 71 -11.94 -12.06 -2.89
CA ILE A 71 -11.66 -12.31 -1.47
C ILE A 71 -12.20 -13.71 -1.09
N ASP A 72 -11.45 -14.44 -0.26
CA ASP A 72 -11.61 -15.88 0.02
C ASP A 72 -13.02 -16.27 0.54
N ARG A 73 -13.68 -15.33 1.24
CA ARG A 73 -15.00 -15.55 1.83
C ARG A 73 -15.82 -14.27 1.99
N PRO A 74 -17.16 -14.37 2.13
CA PRO A 74 -18.01 -13.22 2.42
C PRO A 74 -17.58 -12.49 3.70
N LEU A 75 -17.82 -11.18 3.73
CA LEU A 75 -17.57 -10.33 4.89
C LEU A 75 -18.69 -10.40 5.93
N THR A 76 -19.87 -10.94 5.57
CA THR A 76 -21.01 -11.07 6.48
C THR A 76 -20.63 -11.83 7.75
N GLY A 77 -20.93 -11.26 8.92
CA GLY A 77 -20.62 -11.83 10.23
C GLY A 77 -19.27 -11.41 10.81
N TRP A 78 -18.34 -10.88 9.99
CA TRP A 78 -17.10 -10.27 10.48
C TRP A 78 -17.36 -8.88 11.04
N SER A 79 -16.54 -8.43 11.96
CA SER A 79 -16.54 -7.06 12.46
C SER A 79 -15.20 -6.38 12.16
N ILE A 80 -15.21 -5.08 11.86
CA ILE A 80 -13.96 -4.32 11.74
C ILE A 80 -13.30 -4.19 13.10
N PHE A 81 -12.01 -4.49 13.14
CA PHE A 81 -11.16 -4.43 14.32
C PHE A 81 -10.11 -3.33 14.21
N GLN A 82 -9.53 -3.14 13.01
CA GLN A 82 -8.51 -2.14 12.74
C GLN A 82 -8.55 -1.75 11.27
N VAL A 83 -8.28 -0.48 10.98
CA VAL A 83 -8.04 0.01 9.62
C VAL A 83 -6.81 0.89 9.65
N ILE A 84 -5.93 0.73 8.66
CA ILE A 84 -4.66 1.43 8.47
C ILE A 84 -4.60 1.88 7.01
N ILE A 85 -4.11 3.09 6.78
CA ILE A 85 -3.61 3.51 5.47
C ILE A 85 -2.10 3.71 5.63
N ASP A 86 -1.34 3.11 4.73
CA ASP A 86 0.11 3.16 4.76
C ASP A 86 0.52 4.49 4.11
N GLY A 87 1.04 5.39 4.95
CA GLY A 87 1.55 6.69 4.53
C GLY A 87 3.03 6.66 4.16
N ASP A 88 3.54 7.80 3.73
CA ASP A 88 4.98 7.97 3.51
C ASP A 88 5.71 7.87 4.85
N HIS A 89 6.70 7.00 4.94
CA HIS A 89 7.55 6.89 6.13
C HIS A 89 8.82 7.73 5.93
N ALA A 90 9.25 8.45 6.97
CA ALA A 90 10.48 9.24 6.92
C ALA A 90 11.32 9.05 8.19
N GLY A 91 12.63 9.14 8.04
CA GLY A 91 13.56 8.97 9.17
C GLY A 91 14.97 9.42 8.84
N ALA A 92 15.93 8.99 9.68
CA ALA A 92 17.35 9.29 9.50
C ALA A 92 18.20 8.02 9.60
N HIS A 93 19.19 7.90 8.71
CA HIS A 93 20.17 6.84 8.73
C HIS A 93 21.07 6.97 9.96
N ASP A 94 21.11 5.93 10.79
CA ASP A 94 21.96 5.87 11.99
C ASP A 94 23.02 4.76 11.92
N GLY A 95 23.25 4.21 10.72
CA GLY A 95 24.28 3.21 10.45
C GLY A 95 25.67 3.81 10.23
N ALA A 96 26.51 3.07 9.50
CA ALA A 96 27.86 3.53 9.14
C ALA A 96 27.82 4.37 7.87
N ALA A 97 28.79 5.27 7.71
CA ALA A 97 28.96 6.05 6.49
C ALA A 97 29.24 5.16 5.26
N ASN A 98 28.84 5.63 4.08
CA ASN A 98 29.03 4.98 2.79
C ASN A 98 28.41 3.56 2.77
N ALA A 99 27.28 3.38 3.46
CA ALA A 99 26.59 2.10 3.58
C ALA A 99 25.69 1.83 2.37
N ALA A 100 25.67 0.59 1.89
CA ALA A 100 24.75 0.16 0.84
C ALA A 100 23.33 -0.13 1.35
N VAL A 101 23.12 -0.12 2.67
CA VAL A 101 21.87 -0.50 3.34
C VAL A 101 21.48 0.59 4.31
N LEU A 102 20.28 1.14 4.14
CA LEU A 102 19.69 2.04 5.10
C LEU A 102 19.49 1.30 6.42
N THR A 103 19.98 1.89 7.50
CA THR A 103 19.76 1.47 8.89
C THR A 103 19.10 2.61 9.65
N ASP A 104 18.00 2.31 10.33
CA ASP A 104 17.33 3.18 11.30
C ASP A 104 16.91 2.31 12.48
N THR A 105 17.67 2.38 13.57
CA THR A 105 17.46 1.52 14.75
C THR A 105 16.16 1.81 15.50
N ASN A 106 15.54 2.97 15.25
CA ASN A 106 14.32 3.41 15.94
C ASN A 106 13.06 3.23 15.09
N ALA A 107 13.19 2.77 13.85
CA ALA A 107 12.09 2.70 12.91
C ALA A 107 10.98 1.72 13.31
N GLY A 108 11.33 0.51 13.77
CA GLY A 108 10.36 -0.47 14.28
C GLY A 108 9.42 -1.08 13.23
N TRP A 109 9.87 -1.22 11.98
CA TRP A 109 9.08 -1.73 10.85
C TRP A 109 8.66 -3.21 11.00
N ASP A 110 7.58 -3.61 10.32
CA ASP A 110 7.35 -5.04 10.07
C ASP A 110 8.28 -5.55 8.95
N VAL A 111 8.73 -6.79 9.10
CA VAL A 111 9.62 -7.44 8.12
C VAL A 111 8.91 -7.56 6.76
N ASN A 112 9.60 -7.11 5.71
CA ASN A 112 9.14 -7.08 4.31
C ASN A 112 7.92 -6.19 4.00
N GLN A 113 7.48 -5.33 4.93
CA GLN A 113 6.34 -4.45 4.68
C GLN A 113 6.58 -3.46 3.52
N TRP A 114 7.82 -3.05 3.31
CA TRP A 114 8.20 -2.04 2.31
C TRP A 114 8.74 -2.63 1.00
N VAL A 115 8.70 -3.96 0.80
CA VAL A 115 9.24 -4.56 -0.42
C VAL A 115 8.46 -4.10 -1.65
N GLY A 116 9.18 -3.57 -2.64
CA GLY A 116 8.62 -3.00 -3.87
C GLY A 116 8.37 -1.49 -3.81
N TYR A 117 8.56 -0.85 -2.65
CA TYR A 117 8.41 0.59 -2.47
C TYR A 117 9.68 1.32 -2.93
N THR A 118 9.58 2.63 -3.11
CA THR A 118 10.72 3.49 -3.43
C THR A 118 11.26 4.12 -2.14
N VAL A 119 12.55 3.90 -1.87
CA VAL A 119 13.30 4.65 -0.86
C VAL A 119 14.05 5.79 -1.54
N THR A 120 14.00 6.97 -0.94
CA THR A 120 14.72 8.17 -1.38
C THR A 120 15.68 8.61 -0.29
N ASN A 121 16.96 8.72 -0.60
CA ASN A 121 17.91 9.47 0.23
C ASN A 121 17.72 10.96 -0.09
N SER A 122 17.08 11.68 0.83
CA SER A 122 16.75 13.09 0.61
C SER A 122 17.96 14.01 0.72
N SER A 123 19.08 13.53 1.29
CA SER A 123 20.32 14.31 1.40
C SER A 123 21.00 14.52 0.06
N ASP A 124 21.00 13.49 -0.80
CA ASP A 124 21.72 13.48 -2.08
C ASP A 124 20.80 13.28 -3.30
N SER A 125 19.49 13.14 -3.05
CA SER A 125 18.44 12.89 -4.04
C SER A 125 18.55 11.56 -4.80
N SER A 126 19.29 10.58 -4.26
CA SER A 126 19.31 9.23 -4.82
C SER A 126 18.06 8.44 -4.43
N THR A 127 17.66 7.50 -5.29
CA THR A 127 16.49 6.64 -5.06
C THR A 127 16.78 5.19 -5.39
N GLY A 128 16.04 4.28 -4.78
CA GLY A 128 16.14 2.85 -5.03
C GLY A 128 14.84 2.11 -4.74
N THR A 129 14.59 1.02 -5.45
CA THR A 129 13.50 0.10 -5.14
C THR A 129 13.90 -0.82 -3.99
N ILE A 130 13.05 -0.90 -2.97
CA ILE A 130 13.27 -1.75 -1.81
C ILE A 130 13.06 -3.22 -2.19
N THR A 131 14.07 -4.04 -1.95
CA THR A 131 14.08 -5.48 -2.22
C THR A 131 13.90 -6.33 -0.96
N ALA A 132 14.20 -5.76 0.21
CA ALA A 132 13.98 -6.34 1.52
C ALA A 132 13.97 -5.24 2.58
N ASN A 133 13.19 -5.42 3.64
CA ASN A 133 13.34 -4.63 4.86
C ASN A 133 13.19 -5.53 6.10
N THR A 134 13.93 -5.21 7.15
CA THR A 134 13.74 -5.77 8.49
C THR A 134 13.03 -4.74 9.37
N ALA A 135 13.04 -4.92 10.69
CA ALA A 135 12.53 -3.92 11.63
C ALA A 135 13.35 -2.63 11.69
N SER A 136 14.59 -2.64 11.19
CA SER A 136 15.50 -1.50 11.30
C SER A 136 16.41 -1.31 10.10
N THR A 137 16.21 -2.06 9.01
CA THR A 137 17.03 -1.93 7.81
C THR A 137 16.21 -2.02 6.53
N VAL A 138 16.65 -1.32 5.50
CA VAL A 138 16.09 -1.34 4.15
C VAL A 138 17.20 -1.61 3.14
N THR A 139 16.98 -2.60 2.29
CA THR A 139 17.90 -2.98 1.21
C THR A 139 17.33 -2.56 -0.14
N GLY A 140 18.02 -1.66 -0.83
CA GLY A 140 17.72 -1.22 -2.18
C GLY A 140 18.97 -0.59 -2.79
N THR A 141 19.14 -0.70 -4.10
CA THR A 141 20.28 -0.08 -4.79
C THR A 141 19.91 1.37 -5.11
N LEU A 142 20.60 2.31 -4.46
CA LEU A 142 20.46 3.73 -4.74
C LEU A 142 21.09 4.11 -6.08
N SER A 143 20.45 5.04 -6.78
CA SER A 143 20.94 5.61 -8.03
C SER A 143 20.36 7.00 -8.28
N GLY A 144 20.99 7.77 -9.17
CA GLY A 144 20.49 9.06 -9.64
C GLY A 144 20.84 10.27 -8.77
N GLY A 145 21.41 10.08 -7.58
CA GLY A 145 21.83 11.16 -6.69
C GLY A 145 23.27 11.63 -6.90
N THR A 146 23.67 12.64 -6.13
CA THR A 146 25.05 13.15 -6.09
C THR A 146 26.02 12.18 -5.41
N ASP A 147 25.51 11.48 -4.41
CA ASP A 147 26.07 10.25 -3.86
C ASP A 147 25.03 9.14 -4.03
N ASN A 148 25.43 7.87 -4.02
CA ASN A 148 24.49 6.75 -4.19
C ASN A 148 24.72 5.68 -3.13
N ASP A 149 24.99 6.15 -1.91
CA ASP A 149 25.09 5.35 -0.70
C ASP A 149 24.41 6.09 0.47
N TRP A 150 24.47 5.49 1.66
CA TRP A 150 23.92 6.06 2.88
C TRP A 150 25.04 6.57 3.78
N ASP A 151 24.98 7.83 4.16
CA ASP A 151 25.87 8.46 5.12
C ASP A 151 25.20 8.72 6.47
N VAL A 152 26.00 8.79 7.53
CA VAL A 152 25.49 8.96 8.89
C VAL A 152 24.71 10.26 9.00
N GLY A 153 23.43 10.15 9.39
CA GLY A 153 22.52 11.27 9.52
C GLY A 153 21.77 11.62 8.25
N ASP A 154 21.93 10.86 7.16
CA ASP A 154 21.13 11.05 5.96
C ASP A 154 19.65 10.90 6.26
N THR A 155 18.86 11.85 5.78
CA THR A 155 17.40 11.77 5.89
C THR A 155 16.84 10.96 4.73
N TYR A 156 15.83 10.15 5.00
CA TYR A 156 15.18 9.34 3.97
C TYR A 156 13.67 9.47 4.01
N THR A 157 13.06 9.13 2.88
CA THR A 157 11.65 8.80 2.78
C THR A 157 11.48 7.43 2.14
N ILE A 158 10.50 6.66 2.60
CA ILE A 158 9.99 5.45 1.98
C ILE A 158 8.57 5.79 1.59
N ALA A 159 8.35 6.00 0.30
CA ALA A 159 7.02 6.28 -0.22
C ALA A 159 6.42 4.98 -0.74
N ALA A 160 5.18 4.69 -0.31
CA ALA A 160 4.25 4.05 -1.24
C ALA A 160 4.19 5.02 -2.42
N GLU A 161 4.39 4.55 -3.66
CA GLU A 161 4.25 5.39 -4.86
C GLU A 161 3.20 6.51 -4.68
N PRO A 162 3.51 7.77 -5.02
CA PRO A 162 3.65 8.85 -4.04
C PRO A 162 2.37 9.19 -3.26
N THR A 163 2.11 8.66 -2.05
CA THR A 163 0.85 9.00 -1.35
C THR A 163 0.84 10.46 -0.86
N GLU A 164 0.16 11.36 -1.56
CA GLU A 164 -0.22 12.65 -0.98
C GLU A 164 -1.61 12.47 -0.33
N ASP A 165 -1.66 12.61 1.00
CA ASP A 165 -2.86 12.92 1.81
C ASP A 165 -4.13 12.16 1.41
N SER A 166 -4.10 10.83 1.60
CA SER A 166 -5.23 9.95 1.31
C SER A 166 -6.00 9.64 2.59
N ASP A 167 -7.27 10.04 2.66
CA ASP A 167 -8.20 9.55 3.68
C ASP A 167 -8.85 8.25 3.20
N LEU A 168 -8.97 7.25 4.09
CA LEU A 168 -9.75 6.04 3.85
C LEU A 168 -11.08 6.07 4.62
N TYR A 169 -12.18 5.93 3.89
CA TYR A 169 -13.53 5.78 4.44
C TYR A 169 -14.09 4.39 4.16
N ILE A 170 -14.89 3.86 5.08
CA ILE A 170 -15.61 2.59 4.90
C ILE A 170 -17.08 2.81 5.14
N TYR A 171 -17.89 2.47 4.15
CA TYR A 171 -19.34 2.56 4.19
C TYR A 171 -19.99 1.19 4.19
N GLN A 172 -21.10 1.08 4.90
CA GLN A 172 -21.98 -0.08 4.86
C GLN A 172 -23.43 0.39 4.72
N GLY A 173 -24.09 0.00 3.62
CA GLY A 173 -25.44 0.47 3.32
C GLY A 173 -25.53 2.01 3.21
N GLY A 174 -24.47 2.66 2.74
CA GLY A 174 -24.37 4.12 2.61
C GLY A 174 -24.05 4.87 3.91
N ARG A 175 -23.88 4.18 5.04
CA ARG A 175 -23.46 4.78 6.32
C ARG A 175 -21.96 4.59 6.52
N ASP A 176 -21.25 5.68 6.83
CA ASP A 176 -19.85 5.59 7.27
C ASP A 176 -19.79 4.87 8.62
N ILE A 177 -19.11 3.72 8.63
CA ILE A 177 -18.98 2.89 9.83
C ILE A 177 -17.74 3.25 10.65
N LEU A 178 -16.86 4.12 10.14
CA LEU A 178 -15.76 4.73 10.89
C LEU A 178 -16.20 6.01 11.62
N ALA A 179 -17.51 6.24 11.76
CA ALA A 179 -18.12 7.32 12.53
C ALA A 179 -17.72 8.73 12.09
N ALA A 180 -17.67 8.99 10.78
CA ALA A 180 -17.23 10.26 10.18
C ALA A 180 -15.78 10.62 10.50
N ALA A 181 -15.00 9.68 11.02
CA ALA A 181 -13.60 9.92 11.37
C ALA A 181 -12.66 9.77 10.18
N GLY A 182 -12.97 8.94 9.16
CA GLY A 182 -11.96 8.57 8.14
C GLY A 182 -10.70 7.96 8.77
N VAL A 183 -9.81 7.37 7.99
CA VAL A 183 -8.46 6.98 8.45
C VAL A 183 -7.45 7.82 7.70
N ASP A 184 -6.58 8.49 8.46
CA ASP A 184 -5.74 9.64 8.11
C ASP A 184 -6.54 10.87 7.68
N LYS A 185 -6.24 12.05 8.24
CA LYS A 185 -7.09 13.25 8.11
C LYS A 185 -6.38 14.61 8.06
N VAL A 186 -5.06 14.68 8.25
CA VAL A 186 -4.32 15.98 8.22
C VAL A 186 -2.82 15.81 7.91
N ASP A 187 -2.15 14.71 8.27
CA ASP A 187 -0.71 14.55 8.01
C ASP A 187 -0.26 13.10 7.78
N ASN A 188 0.15 12.82 6.54
CA ASN A 188 0.65 11.53 6.06
C ASN A 188 2.01 11.09 6.65
N THR A 189 2.39 11.59 7.84
CA THR A 189 3.67 11.30 8.50
C THR A 189 3.56 10.23 9.58
N THR A 190 2.34 9.77 9.90
CA THR A 190 2.12 8.76 10.93
C THR A 190 1.04 7.77 10.50
N GLU A 191 1.37 6.48 10.48
CA GLU A 191 0.37 5.40 10.37
C GLU A 191 -0.70 5.58 11.46
N ASN A 192 -1.90 5.98 11.07
CA ASN A 192 -2.98 6.14 12.03
C ASN A 192 -3.85 4.87 12.03
N ALA A 193 -3.74 4.08 13.10
CA ALA A 193 -4.62 2.94 13.32
C ALA A 193 -5.87 3.40 14.07
N ILE A 194 -7.04 3.34 13.42
CA ILE A 194 -8.31 3.37 14.17
C ILE A 194 -8.52 2.00 14.79
N TYR A 195 -8.16 1.89 16.08
CA TYR A 195 -8.59 0.79 16.91
C TYR A 195 -10.06 0.99 17.27
N CYS A 196 -10.89 0.04 16.86
CA CYS A 196 -12.32 0.08 17.11
C CYS A 196 -12.62 -0.28 18.59
N SER A 197 -12.17 0.57 19.52
CA SER A 197 -12.54 0.51 20.93
C SER A 197 -12.74 1.93 21.43
N ASP A 198 -14.00 2.32 21.67
CA ASP A 198 -14.36 3.58 22.33
C ASP A 198 -14.06 3.55 23.85
N GLY A 199 -13.09 2.75 24.29
CA GLY A 199 -12.89 2.41 25.70
C GLY A 199 -14.02 1.55 26.29
N SER A 200 -15.07 1.26 25.52
CA SER A 200 -16.05 0.21 25.78
C SER A 200 -15.79 -0.97 24.83
N ALA A 201 -16.04 -2.19 25.29
CA ALA A 201 -15.68 -3.42 24.57
C ALA A 201 -16.52 -3.70 23.31
N THR A 202 -17.07 -2.68 22.64
CA THR A 202 -17.90 -2.84 21.45
C THR A 202 -17.06 -2.75 20.18
N VAL A 203 -16.55 -3.91 19.79
CA VAL A 203 -16.29 -4.25 18.38
C VAL A 203 -17.47 -3.75 17.53
N TYR A 204 -17.20 -3.08 16.39
CA TYR A 204 -18.25 -2.64 15.47
C TYR A 204 -19.26 -3.79 15.20
N PRO A 205 -20.56 -3.48 15.03
CA PRO A 205 -21.55 -4.53 14.76
C PRO A 205 -21.09 -5.39 13.57
N PRO A 206 -21.40 -6.69 13.56
CA PRO A 206 -21.07 -7.54 12.44
C PRO A 206 -21.53 -6.92 11.13
N ILE A 207 -20.68 -7.02 10.12
CA ILE A 207 -20.97 -6.65 8.74
C ILE A 207 -22.17 -7.50 8.30
N ILE A 208 -23.19 -6.84 7.78
CA ILE A 208 -24.45 -7.45 7.32
C ILE A 208 -24.66 -7.28 5.81
N SER A 209 -23.77 -6.55 5.13
CA SER A 209 -23.82 -6.29 3.68
C SER A 209 -22.42 -6.04 3.14
N ASP A 210 -22.29 -5.83 1.84
CA ASP A 210 -21.06 -5.39 1.21
C ASP A 210 -20.50 -4.12 1.88
N LEU A 211 -19.18 -4.01 1.93
CA LEU A 211 -18.48 -2.80 2.32
C LEU A 211 -18.12 -2.02 1.06
N VAL A 212 -18.29 -0.71 1.10
CA VAL A 212 -17.74 0.22 0.10
C VAL A 212 -16.57 0.93 0.76
N VAL A 213 -15.38 0.74 0.22
CA VAL A 213 -14.15 1.42 0.64
C VAL A 213 -13.92 2.57 -0.33
N THR A 214 -13.82 3.77 0.21
CA THR A 214 -13.57 4.98 -0.56
C THR A 214 -12.23 5.55 -0.09
N ILE A 215 -11.37 5.89 -1.04
CA ILE A 215 -10.20 6.72 -0.76
C ILE A 215 -10.50 8.11 -1.30
N THR A 216 -10.38 9.13 -0.46
CA THR A 216 -10.32 10.51 -0.95
C THR A 216 -8.90 11.00 -0.85
N GLN A 217 -8.42 11.68 -1.89
CA GLN A 217 -7.12 12.33 -1.86
C GLN A 217 -7.29 13.85 -1.83
N ALA A 218 -6.30 14.56 -1.30
CA ALA A 218 -6.16 15.98 -1.57
C ALA A 218 -6.09 16.25 -3.08
N ALA A 219 -6.61 17.40 -3.53
CA ALA A 219 -6.86 17.71 -4.94
C ALA A 219 -5.63 17.76 -5.88
N THR A 220 -4.43 17.52 -5.34
CA THR A 220 -3.15 17.50 -6.08
C THR A 220 -2.51 16.12 -6.15
N ALA A 221 -3.06 15.11 -5.47
CA ALA A 221 -2.46 13.79 -5.39
C ALA A 221 -2.68 12.99 -6.69
N THR A 222 -1.60 12.50 -7.29
CA THR A 222 -1.63 11.76 -8.57
C THR A 222 -1.48 10.24 -8.40
N ASN A 223 -1.64 9.70 -7.18
CA ASN A 223 -0.87 8.51 -6.80
C ASN A 223 -1.67 7.42 -6.05
N SER A 224 -0.98 6.33 -5.69
CA SER A 224 -1.59 5.06 -5.25
C SER A 224 -1.60 4.91 -3.73
N ALA A 225 -2.74 4.63 -3.11
CA ALA A 225 -2.82 4.33 -1.66
C ALA A 225 -2.77 2.82 -1.37
N VAL A 226 -2.15 2.42 -0.25
CA VAL A 226 -2.26 1.06 0.29
C VAL A 226 -3.01 1.11 1.61
N GLY A 227 -4.11 0.37 1.70
CA GLY A 227 -4.96 0.30 2.88
C GLY A 227 -5.03 -1.12 3.43
N THR A 228 -4.86 -1.28 4.74
CA THR A 228 -5.03 -2.55 5.45
C THR A 228 -6.29 -2.52 6.32
N ILE A 229 -7.20 -3.46 6.10
CA ILE A 229 -8.41 -3.67 6.92
C ILE A 229 -8.26 -4.99 7.67
N LYS A 230 -8.29 -4.93 9.01
CA LYS A 230 -8.36 -6.11 9.87
C LYS A 230 -9.76 -6.30 10.42
N LEU A 231 -10.22 -7.52 10.31
CA LEU A 231 -11.55 -7.99 10.66
C LEU A 231 -11.44 -9.06 11.73
N VAL A 232 -12.43 -9.15 12.61
CA VAL A 232 -12.54 -10.19 13.63
C VAL A 232 -13.88 -10.93 13.48
N LEU A 233 -13.83 -12.25 13.59
CA LEU A 233 -15.00 -13.11 13.74
C LEU A 233 -14.94 -13.75 15.13
N LYS A 234 -15.96 -13.50 15.94
CA LYS A 234 -16.13 -14.11 17.27
C LYS A 234 -16.92 -15.41 17.18
#